data_AF-A0A259CFN5-F1
#
_entry.id   AF-A0A259CFN5-F1
#
_cell.length_a   1.000
_cell.length_b   1.000
_cell.length_c   1.000
_cell.angle_alpha   90.00
_cell.angle_beta   90.00
_cell.angle_gamma   90.00
#
_symmetry.space_group_name_H-M   'P 1'
#
loop_
_entity.id
_entity.type
_entity.pdbx_description
1 polymer ?
#
loop_
_entity_poly.entity_id
_entity_poly.type
_entity_poly.pdbx_seq_one_letter_code
_entity_poly.pdbx_strand_id
1 'polypeptide(L)' 'MKPTLLITRRLPDRVLEAAHARFTVTLRDRTDPLSPEELRAALRDHDLVLPTLGDRFQPEVFADVPQPR' A
#
# COMPACT_ATOMS: atom_id res chain seq x y z
N MET A 1 -17.97 5.68 -2.77
CA MET A 1 -17.28 4.77 -1.82
C MET A 1 -16.05 5.47 -1.29
N LYS A 2 -15.55 5.12 -0.08
CA LYS A 2 -14.26 5.64 0.40
C LYS A 2 -13.12 4.97 -0.41
N PRO A 3 -12.09 5.73 -0.84
CA PRO A 3 -10.94 5.13 -1.52
C PRO A 3 -10.22 4.16 -0.60
N THR A 4 -9.65 3.11 -1.17
CA THR A 4 -8.89 2.08 -0.45
C THR A 4 -7.44 2.49 -0.29
N LEU A 5 -6.88 2.23 0.89
CA LEU A 5 -5.51 2.58 1.22
C LEU A 5 -4.79 1.36 1.79
N LEU A 6 -3.68 0.95 1.18
CA LEU A 6 -2.73 0.01 1.76
C LEU A 6 -1.68 0.77 2.58
N ILE A 7 -1.47 0.36 3.84
CA ILE A 7 -0.34 0.80 4.66
C ILE A 7 0.58 -0.40 4.86
N THR A 8 1.80 -0.35 4.31
CA THR A 8 2.67 -1.54 4.18
C THR A 8 3.41 -1.92 5.46
N ARG A 9 3.45 -1.01 6.44
CA ARG A 9 3.98 -1.22 7.80
C ARG A 9 3.22 -0.36 8.81
N ARG A 10 3.02 -0.86 10.02
CA ARG A 10 2.38 -0.12 11.11
C ARG A 10 3.03 1.24 11.36
N LEU A 11 2.16 2.25 11.47
CA LEU A 11 2.47 3.62 11.83
C LEU A 11 1.91 3.92 13.24
N PRO A 12 2.31 5.03 13.89
CA PRO A 12 1.72 5.42 15.17
C PRO A 12 0.18 5.50 15.10
N ASP A 13 -0.50 5.14 16.19
CA ASP A 13 -1.95 4.96 16.19
C ASP A 13 -2.71 6.22 15.72
N ARG A 14 -2.25 7.42 16.10
CA ARG A 14 -2.81 8.70 15.61
C ARG A 14 -2.88 8.82 14.08
N VAL A 15 -1.95 8.17 13.37
CA VAL A 15 -1.91 8.16 11.90
C VAL A 15 -2.90 7.15 11.36
N LEU A 16 -2.99 5.97 11.98
CA LEU A 16 -3.95 4.93 11.61
C LEU A 16 -5.39 5.43 11.82
N GLU A 17 -5.67 6.07 12.95
CA GLU A 17 -6.97 6.70 13.23
C GLU A 17 -7.35 7.73 12.16
N ALA A 18 -6.41 8.62 11.82
CA ALA A 18 -6.62 9.62 10.77
C ALA A 18 -6.85 9.00 9.38
N ALA A 19 -6.19 7.87 9.09
CA ALA A 19 -6.37 7.12 7.85
C ALA A 19 -7.74 6.42 7.80
N HIS A 20 -8.13 5.70 8.87
CA HIS A 20 -9.42 5.02 8.98
C HIS A 20 -10.61 5.99 8.89
N ALA A 21 -10.44 7.24 9.35
CA ALA A 21 -11.47 8.27 9.19
C ALA A 21 -11.76 8.58 7.72
N ARG A 22 -10.75 8.50 6.83
CA ARG A 22 -10.80 8.97 5.43
C ARG A 22 -10.88 7.87 4.39
N PHE A 23 -10.31 6.69 4.67
CA PHE A 23 -10.08 5.62 3.70
C PHE A 23 -10.59 4.28 4.21
N THR A 24 -10.80 3.34 3.28
CA THR A 24 -10.93 1.91 3.59
C THR A 24 -9.52 1.33 3.69
N VAL A 25 -9.00 1.21 4.92
CA VAL A 25 -7.59 0.87 5.15
C VAL A 25 -7.37 -0.64 5.22
N THR A 26 -6.36 -1.12 4.50
CA THR A 26 -5.71 -2.41 4.72
C THR A 26 -4.36 -2.15 5.39
N LEU A 27 -4.16 -2.70 6.59
CA LEU A 27 -2.89 -2.57 7.32
C LEU A 27 -2.11 -3.88 7.24
N ARG A 28 -0.89 -3.81 6.71
CA ARG A 28 0.09 -4.89 6.79
C ARG A 28 0.97 -4.68 8.02
N ASP A 29 0.66 -5.36 9.12
CA ASP A 29 1.41 -5.25 10.37
C ASP A 29 2.65 -6.16 10.38
N ARG A 30 3.57 -5.90 9.44
CA ARG A 30 4.83 -6.63 9.27
C ARG A 30 5.99 -5.67 9.01
N THR A 31 7.19 -6.08 9.36
CA THR A 31 8.40 -5.26 9.19
C THR A 31 9.26 -5.65 8.01
N ASP A 32 9.03 -6.76 7.34
CA ASP A 32 9.72 -7.06 6.07
C ASP A 32 9.15 -6.21 4.93
N PRO A 33 9.98 -5.81 3.93
CA PRO A 33 9.49 -5.15 2.71
C PRO A 33 8.49 -6.02 1.95
N LEU A 34 7.65 -5.39 1.13
CA LEU A 34 6.79 -6.10 0.20
C LEU A 34 7.63 -6.97 -0.76
N SER A 35 7.18 -8.19 -0.96
CA SER A 35 7.67 -9.07 -2.01
C SER A 35 7.33 -8.53 -3.40
N PRO A 36 7.98 -9.03 -4.47
CA PRO A 36 7.65 -8.62 -5.84
C PRO A 36 6.16 -8.80 -6.21
N GLU A 37 5.52 -9.85 -5.70
CA GLU A 37 4.10 -10.10 -5.95
C GLU A 37 3.22 -9.10 -5.20
N GLU A 38 3.51 -8.87 -3.91
CA GLU A 38 2.79 -7.88 -3.10
C GLU A 38 2.91 -6.47 -3.67
N LEU A 39 4.05 -6.09 -4.25
CA LEU A 39 4.21 -4.80 -4.94
C LEU A 39 3.24 -4.64 -6.11
N ARG A 40 3.04 -5.69 -6.92
CA ARG A 40 2.10 -5.64 -8.05
C ARG A 40 0.65 -5.69 -7.59
N ALA A 41 0.36 -6.49 -6.56
CA ALA A 41 -0.96 -6.51 -5.92
C ALA A 41 -1.32 -5.14 -5.36
N ALA A 42 -0.36 -4.46 -4.70
CA ALA A 42 -0.57 -3.11 -4.17
C ALA A 42 -1.07 -2.12 -5.23
N LEU A 43 -0.51 -2.16 -6.44
CA LEU A 43 -0.91 -1.29 -7.56
C LEU A 43 -2.24 -1.68 -8.21
N ARG A 44 -2.59 -2.97 -8.23
CA ARG A 44 -3.85 -3.45 -8.82
C ARG A 44 -5.04 -3.26 -7.90
N ASP A 45 -4.80 -3.47 -6.61
CA ASP A 45 -5.88 -3.76 -5.67
C ASP A 45 -6.23 -2.56 -4.78
N HIS A 46 -5.43 -1.49 -4.76
CA HIS A 46 -5.65 -0.33 -3.91
C HIS A 46 -5.57 0.99 -4.67
N ASP A 47 -6.44 1.94 -4.31
CA ASP A 47 -6.44 3.29 -4.91
C ASP A 47 -5.27 4.15 -4.39
N LEU A 48 -4.76 3.82 -3.19
CA LEU A 48 -3.59 4.46 -2.59
C LEU A 48 -2.70 3.42 -1.91
N VAL A 49 -1.39 3.64 -1.99
CA VAL A 49 -0.39 2.90 -1.23
C VAL A 49 0.42 3.89 -0.40
N LEU A 50 0.56 3.62 0.89
CA LEU A 50 1.49 4.29 1.81
C LEU A 50 2.63 3.32 2.13
N PRO A 51 3.67 3.29 1.27
CA PRO A 51 4.78 2.36 1.39
C PRO A 51 5.77 2.77 2.49
N THR A 52 6.71 1.88 2.80
CA THR A 52 7.83 2.16 3.72
C THR A 52 9.18 1.95 3.04
N LEU A 53 10.26 2.35 3.71
CA LEU A 53 11.61 2.15 3.21
C LEU A 53 11.88 0.66 2.98
N GLY A 54 12.29 0.32 1.77
CA GLY A 54 12.53 -1.07 1.33
C GLY A 54 11.49 -1.58 0.34
N ASP A 55 10.29 -1.00 0.28
CA ASP A 55 9.29 -1.33 -0.75
C ASP A 55 9.76 -0.77 -2.10
N ARG A 56 10.40 -1.63 -2.89
CA ARG A 56 11.06 -1.24 -4.15
C ARG A 56 10.08 -1.22 -5.32
N PHE A 57 9.22 -0.21 -5.37
CA PHE A 57 8.45 0.11 -6.57
C PHE A 57 9.38 0.63 -7.69
N GLN A 58 10.08 -0.29 -8.36
CA GLN A 58 10.97 -0.02 -9.49
C GLN A 58 10.19 0.06 -10.81
N PRO A 59 10.78 0.60 -11.89
CA PRO A 59 10.10 0.76 -13.18
C PRO A 59 9.41 -0.51 -13.69
N GLU A 60 10.02 -1.67 -13.48
CA GLU A 60 9.50 -2.97 -13.92
C GLU A 60 8.20 -3.34 -13.18
N VAL A 61 8.08 -2.97 -11.91
CA VAL A 61 6.87 -3.20 -11.12
C VAL A 61 5.68 -2.43 -11.71
N PHE A 62 5.91 -1.17 -12.09
CA PHE A 62 4.87 -0.35 -12.72
C PHE A 62 4.54 -0.81 -14.13
N ALA A 63 5.56 -1.22 -14.92
CA ALA A 63 5.36 -1.73 -16.27
C ALA A 63 4.50 -3.01 -16.29
N ASP A 64 4.64 -3.86 -15.26
CA ASP A 64 3.86 -5.10 -15.12
C ASP A 64 2.40 -4.88 -14.71
N VAL A 65 2.02 -3.66 -14.34
CA VAL A 65 0.65 -3.29 -13.96
C VAL A 65 0.18 -2.14 -14.86
N PRO A 66 -0.23 -2.43 -16.11
CA PRO A 66 -0.59 -1.40 -17.10
C PRO A 66 -1.92 -0.69 -16.78
N GLN A 67 -2.70 -1.22 -15.85
CA GLN A 67 -3.97 -0.65 -15.38
C GLN A 67 -3.97 -0.66 -13.85
N PRO A 68 -3.19 0.21 -13.19
CA PRO A 68 -3.26 0.35 -11.74
C PRO A 68 -4.60 0.99 -11.35
N ARG A 69 -4.99 0.81 -10.09
CA ARG A 69 -6.23 1.36 -9.54
C ARG A 69 -5.98 2.64 -8.76
#